data_AF-A0A4T2CAJ0-F1
#
_entry.id   AF-A0A4T2CAJ0-F1
#
_cell.length_a   1.000
_cell.length_b   1.000
_cell.length_c   1.000
_cell.angle_alpha   90.00
_cell.angle_beta   90.00
_cell.angle_gamma   90.00
#
_symmetry.space_group_name_H-M   'P 1'
#
loop_
_entity.id
_entity.type
_entity.pdbx_description
1 polymer ?
#
loop_
_entity_poly.entity_id
_entity_poly.type
_entity_poly.pdbx_seq_one_letter_code
_entity_poly.pdbx_strand_id
1 'polypeptide(L)'
;MRFFWSAGAALLVVAVASGCTSSQPVTGRFTAVIPLPSSSAPSTAATPLPADLPADLSVEIEQERSDYGIRQLQVRVANGGATPYAVTNVTFGSPNFVVPVGNTEPGRVLPALSLDFPVLLPAPVCSGDRSASPIVTFDWSAGAETGRSTVVPADPLGAMKRINGEDCLAESVAGIVDIAPAAHLRVDGSGAASVAHIDLSLTPTGGAGSVVIDGVGPTTLLAPAGGALSWPLALAVDAASAPSSLTLDVEPGRCEPHVIAEDKRGTYLPLTVTVQPAGVSGTYYLPLGDAEKAEVYSWLADHCGFGASP
;
A
#
# COMPACT_ATOMS: atom_id res chain seq x y z
N MET A 1 -25.82 48.76 -24.39
CA MET A 1 -26.73 47.98 -25.26
C MET A 1 -27.17 46.75 -24.46
N ARG A 2 -28.42 46.74 -23.98
CA ARG A 2 -29.57 45.95 -24.47
C ARG A 2 -29.57 44.46 -24.04
N PHE A 3 -30.37 44.20 -22.99
CA PHE A 3 -31.35 43.12 -22.74
C PHE A 3 -31.07 41.64 -23.11
N PHE A 4 -31.13 40.79 -22.06
CA PHE A 4 -31.78 39.47 -21.89
C PHE A 4 -32.11 38.56 -23.09
N TRP A 5 -31.77 37.26 -23.00
CA TRP A 5 -32.71 36.15 -22.68
C TRP A 5 -32.00 34.80 -22.47
N SER A 6 -32.60 33.96 -21.62
CA SER A 6 -32.19 32.60 -21.24
C SER A 6 -33.01 31.54 -21.99
N ALA A 7 -32.42 30.39 -22.33
CA ALA A 7 -33.04 29.07 -22.55
C ALA A 7 -31.90 28.04 -22.63
N GLY A 8 -31.86 26.89 -21.96
CA GLY A 8 -32.93 25.97 -21.59
C GLY A 8 -32.99 24.84 -22.63
N ALA A 9 -32.22 23.76 -22.45
CA ALA A 9 -32.30 22.56 -23.29
C ALA A 9 -32.06 21.30 -22.45
N ALA A 10 -32.98 20.35 -22.65
CA ALA A 10 -33.31 19.25 -21.76
C ALA A 10 -32.43 18.01 -21.94
N LEU A 11 -32.25 17.27 -20.84
CA LEU A 11 -31.81 15.88 -20.81
C LEU A 11 -32.81 15.00 -21.58
N LEU A 12 -32.29 14.13 -22.44
CA LEU A 12 -33.03 13.00 -22.99
C LEU A 12 -32.38 11.70 -22.48
N VAL A 13 -33.07 11.03 -21.55
CA VAL A 13 -32.74 9.70 -21.04
C VAL A 13 -33.39 8.68 -21.98
N VAL A 14 -32.59 7.89 -22.69
CA VAL A 14 -33.07 6.74 -23.45
C VAL A 14 -32.90 5.49 -22.59
N ALA A 15 -34.03 4.96 -22.12
CA ALA A 15 -34.11 3.64 -21.51
C ALA A 15 -34.24 2.58 -22.61
N VAL A 16 -33.27 1.67 -22.72
CA VAL A 16 -33.38 0.47 -23.56
C VAL A 16 -33.70 -0.71 -22.64
N ALA A 17 -34.96 -1.13 -22.65
CA ALA A 17 -35.39 -2.40 -22.11
C ALA A 17 -35.24 -3.47 -23.20
N SER A 18 -34.53 -4.55 -22.90
CA SER A 18 -34.53 -5.78 -23.70
C SER A 18 -34.37 -6.95 -22.75
N GLY A 19 -35.49 -7.64 -22.51
CA GLY A 19 -35.53 -8.85 -21.73
C GLY A 19 -35.03 -10.05 -22.52
N CYS A 20 -34.72 -11.13 -21.80
CA CYS A 20 -34.88 -12.48 -22.30
C CYS A 20 -34.96 -13.48 -21.13
N THR A 21 -36.06 -14.23 -21.18
CA THR A 21 -36.16 -15.65 -20.85
C THR A 21 -36.06 -16.10 -19.39
N SER A 22 -37.27 -16.34 -18.87
CA SER A 22 -37.62 -17.26 -17.80
C SER A 22 -37.21 -18.71 -18.10
N SER A 23 -36.39 -19.29 -17.22
CA SER A 23 -36.14 -20.74 -17.16
C SER A 23 -36.99 -21.35 -16.05
N GLN A 24 -37.80 -22.36 -16.40
CA GLN A 24 -38.69 -23.08 -15.50
C GLN A 24 -37.93 -23.92 -14.47
N PRO A 25 -38.44 -24.09 -13.24
CA PRO A 25 -37.92 -25.07 -12.30
C PRO A 25 -38.47 -26.47 -12.63
N VAL A 26 -37.55 -27.40 -12.89
CA VAL A 26 -37.84 -28.84 -13.01
C VAL A 26 -38.19 -29.38 -11.63
N THR A 27 -39.44 -29.79 -11.45
CA THR A 27 -39.92 -30.60 -10.33
C THR A 27 -39.36 -32.01 -10.43
N GLY A 28 -38.29 -32.29 -9.71
CA GLY A 28 -37.76 -33.64 -9.47
C GLY A 28 -37.76 -33.95 -7.98
N ARG A 29 -38.83 -34.59 -7.49
CA ARG A 29 -38.86 -35.21 -6.15
C ARG A 29 -38.02 -36.48 -6.17
N PHE A 30 -36.84 -36.43 -5.59
CA PHE A 30 -36.13 -37.62 -5.08
C PHE A 30 -35.97 -37.47 -3.57
N THR A 31 -36.86 -38.12 -2.82
CA THR A 31 -36.70 -38.38 -1.39
C THR A 31 -35.67 -39.48 -1.21
N ALA A 32 -34.43 -39.10 -0.92
CA ALA A 32 -33.44 -39.97 -0.29
C ALA A 32 -33.09 -39.37 1.07
N VAL A 33 -33.71 -39.90 2.13
CA VAL A 33 -33.37 -39.58 3.52
C VAL A 33 -32.12 -40.36 3.86
N ILE A 34 -30.96 -39.69 3.80
CA ILE A 34 -29.70 -40.19 4.36
C ILE A 34 -29.53 -39.48 5.71
N PRO A 35 -29.44 -40.20 6.84
CA PRO A 35 -29.16 -39.58 8.13
C PRO A 35 -27.72 -39.05 8.13
N LEU A 36 -27.55 -37.72 8.16
CA LEU A 36 -26.25 -37.12 8.45
C LEU A 36 -25.97 -37.24 9.96
N PRO A 37 -24.75 -37.65 10.37
CA PRO A 37 -24.32 -37.48 11.74
C PRO A 37 -24.19 -35.97 12.03
N SER A 38 -24.99 -35.49 12.98
CA SER A 38 -24.84 -34.17 13.60
C SER A 38 -23.49 -34.11 14.32
N SER A 39 -22.46 -33.68 13.60
CA SER A 39 -21.18 -33.33 14.20
C SER A 39 -21.27 -31.87 14.64
N SER A 40 -21.69 -31.68 15.89
CA SER A 40 -21.64 -30.39 16.58
C SER A 40 -20.18 -30.01 16.80
N ALA A 41 -19.56 -29.40 15.80
CA ALA A 41 -18.28 -28.73 15.99
C ALA A 41 -18.50 -27.55 16.94
N PRO A 42 -17.71 -27.38 18.02
CA PRO A 42 -17.78 -26.18 18.81
C PRO A 42 -17.33 -25.02 17.92
N SER A 43 -18.28 -24.15 17.58
CA SER A 43 -17.96 -22.82 17.09
C SER A 43 -17.29 -22.10 18.25
N THR A 44 -15.96 -21.99 18.20
CA THR A 44 -15.20 -21.05 19.04
C THR A 44 -15.65 -19.66 18.63
N ALA A 45 -16.73 -19.19 19.26
CA ALA A 45 -17.13 -17.80 19.23
C ALA A 45 -15.92 -16.99 19.71
N ALA A 46 -15.37 -16.15 18.84
CA ALA A 46 -14.39 -15.15 19.22
C ALA A 46 -14.99 -14.36 20.38
N THR A 47 -14.32 -14.40 21.54
CA THR A 47 -14.71 -13.59 22.69
C THR A 47 -14.64 -12.13 22.26
N PRO A 48 -15.74 -11.35 22.30
CA PRO A 48 -15.66 -9.92 22.05
C PRO A 48 -14.76 -9.33 23.13
N LEU A 49 -13.67 -8.68 22.71
CA LEU A 49 -12.88 -7.85 23.61
C LEU A 49 -13.82 -6.80 24.24
N PRO A 50 -13.79 -6.60 25.57
CA PRO A 50 -14.60 -5.57 26.21
C PRO A 50 -14.35 -4.22 25.56
N ALA A 51 -15.42 -3.52 25.17
CA ALA A 51 -15.32 -2.14 24.72
C ALA A 51 -15.11 -1.24 25.96
N ASP A 52 -13.87 -1.19 26.45
CA ASP A 52 -13.42 -0.19 27.44
C ASP A 52 -13.11 1.17 26.76
N LEU A 53 -13.52 1.34 25.50
CA LEU A 53 -13.39 2.58 24.76
C LEU A 53 -14.50 3.56 25.19
N PRO A 54 -14.18 4.80 25.58
CA PRO A 54 -15.18 5.85 25.69
C PRO A 54 -16.07 5.89 24.45
N ALA A 55 -17.40 5.93 24.62
CA ALA A 55 -18.36 5.75 23.54
C ALA A 55 -18.29 6.83 22.45
N ASP A 56 -17.66 7.96 22.76
CA ASP A 56 -17.41 9.09 21.88
C ASP A 56 -16.04 9.06 21.20
N LEU A 57 -15.20 8.07 21.49
CA LEU A 57 -13.96 7.81 20.75
C LEU A 57 -14.18 6.74 19.68
N SER A 58 -13.51 6.90 18.54
CA SER A 58 -13.32 5.84 17.55
C SER A 58 -11.84 5.71 17.19
N VAL A 59 -11.44 4.51 16.80
CA VAL A 59 -10.06 4.20 16.41
C VAL A 59 -10.06 3.55 15.04
N GLU A 60 -9.28 4.14 14.15
CA GLU A 60 -9.02 3.68 12.80
C GLU A 60 -7.53 3.48 12.59
N ILE A 61 -7.19 2.62 11.64
CA ILE A 61 -5.84 2.52 11.12
C ILE A 61 -5.85 2.89 9.64
N GLU A 62 -4.88 3.69 9.25
CA GLU A 62 -4.65 4.06 7.87
C GLU A 62 -3.16 4.23 7.60
N GLN A 63 -2.82 4.42 6.33
CA GLN A 63 -1.47 4.71 5.93
C GLN A 63 -1.53 5.82 4.88
N GLU A 64 -0.88 6.95 5.15
CA GLU A 64 -0.80 8.04 4.19
C GLU A 64 0.24 7.73 3.12
N ARG A 65 0.18 8.41 1.96
CA ARG A 65 1.14 8.17 0.87
C ARG A 65 2.60 8.42 1.27
N SER A 66 2.84 9.34 2.21
CA SER A 66 4.15 9.62 2.83
C SER A 66 4.68 8.45 3.66
N ASP A 67 3.79 7.64 4.22
CA ASP A 67 4.13 6.58 5.18
C ASP A 67 4.58 5.27 4.50
N TYR A 68 4.28 5.10 3.21
CA TYR A 68 4.49 3.82 2.51
C TYR A 68 5.97 3.46 2.49
N GLY A 69 6.81 4.44 2.15
CA GLY A 69 8.24 4.24 1.98
C GLY A 69 9.00 3.94 3.28
N ILE A 70 8.51 4.46 4.40
CA ILE A 70 9.10 4.29 5.73
C ILE A 70 8.39 3.23 6.57
N ARG A 71 7.40 2.52 5.98
CA ARG A 71 6.58 1.50 6.65
C ARG A 71 5.95 1.99 7.96
N GLN A 72 5.40 3.20 7.92
CA GLN A 72 4.65 3.79 9.03
C GLN A 72 3.15 3.48 8.89
N LEU A 73 2.44 3.33 10.00
CA LEU A 73 0.98 3.22 10.07
C LEU A 73 0.46 4.35 10.97
N GLN A 74 -0.64 4.98 10.58
CA GLN A 74 -1.32 5.96 11.42
C GLN A 74 -2.40 5.26 12.23
N VAL A 75 -2.31 5.36 13.55
CA VAL A 75 -3.44 5.04 14.43
C VAL A 75 -4.22 6.33 14.64
N ARG A 76 -5.35 6.47 13.94
CA ARG A 76 -6.22 7.64 14.03
C ARG A 76 -7.19 7.46 15.19
N VAL A 77 -7.17 8.39 16.14
CA VAL A 77 -8.17 8.49 17.21
C VAL A 77 -9.06 9.69 16.94
N ALA A 78 -10.36 9.47 16.76
CA ALA A 78 -11.35 10.53 16.57
C ALA A 78 -12.23 10.70 17.81
N ASN A 79 -12.57 11.96 18.11
CA ASN A 79 -13.42 12.32 19.24
C ASN A 79 -14.72 12.95 18.74
N GLY A 80 -15.81 12.18 18.78
CA GLY A 80 -17.17 12.64 18.46
C GLY A 80 -17.88 13.33 19.63
N GLY A 81 -17.23 13.44 20.79
CA GLY A 81 -17.80 14.00 22.01
C GLY A 81 -17.53 15.50 22.18
N ALA A 82 -17.85 16.00 23.37
CA ALA A 82 -17.68 17.41 23.74
C ALA A 82 -16.47 17.66 24.66
N THR A 83 -15.85 16.60 25.19
CA THR A 83 -14.74 16.69 26.12
C THR A 83 -13.44 16.28 25.42
N PRO A 84 -12.34 17.03 25.55
CA PRO A 84 -11.06 16.63 24.99
C PRO A 84 -10.45 15.45 25.74
N TYR A 85 -9.83 14.53 25.00
CA TYR A 85 -9.05 13.41 25.53
C TYR A 85 -7.56 13.67 25.38
N ALA A 86 -6.79 13.45 26.44
CA ALA A 86 -5.33 13.36 26.34
C ALA A 86 -4.94 11.88 26.23
N VAL A 87 -4.25 11.53 25.16
CA VAL A 87 -3.72 10.19 24.89
C VAL A 87 -2.21 10.25 25.12
N THR A 88 -1.66 9.37 25.95
CA THR A 88 -0.23 9.42 26.33
C THR A 88 0.58 8.27 25.79
N ASN A 89 -0.09 7.22 25.32
CA ASN A 89 0.55 6.03 24.80
C ASN A 89 -0.42 5.32 23.86
N VAL A 90 0.07 4.88 22.70
CA VAL A 90 -0.66 4.09 21.71
C VAL A 90 0.23 2.91 21.34
N THR A 91 -0.30 1.70 21.41
CA THR A 91 0.37 0.46 21.00
C THR A 91 -0.49 -0.27 19.98
N PHE A 92 0.07 -0.52 18.81
CA PHE A 92 -0.51 -1.35 17.76
C PHE A 92 0.09 -2.76 17.81
N GLY A 93 -0.77 -3.78 17.78
CA GLY A 93 -0.39 -5.18 17.69
C GLY A 93 -1.17 -5.89 16.58
N SER A 94 -0.50 -6.76 15.83
CA SER A 94 -1.13 -7.59 14.80
C SER A 94 -0.34 -8.89 14.65
N PRO A 95 -1.01 -10.04 14.39
CA PRO A 95 -0.30 -11.29 14.11
C PRO A 95 0.51 -11.24 12.80
N ASN A 96 0.33 -10.20 11.97
CA ASN A 96 1.12 -10.00 10.76
C ASN A 96 2.53 -9.44 11.04
N PHE A 97 2.88 -9.15 12.29
CA PHE A 97 4.12 -8.48 12.66
C PHE A 97 4.76 -9.14 13.88
N VAL A 98 6.09 -9.17 13.92
CA VAL A 98 6.85 -9.94 14.92
C VAL A 98 6.67 -9.44 16.36
N VAL A 99 6.39 -8.15 16.54
CA VAL A 99 6.17 -7.54 17.86
C VAL A 99 5.12 -6.42 17.77
N PRO A 100 4.42 -6.10 18.86
CA PRO A 100 3.68 -4.85 18.97
C PRO A 100 4.62 -3.65 18.91
N VAL A 101 4.12 -2.54 18.36
CA VAL A 101 4.86 -1.28 18.23
C VAL A 101 4.02 -0.15 18.80
N GLY A 102 4.66 0.91 19.31
CA GLY A 102 3.93 1.99 19.96
C GLY A 102 4.52 3.37 19.77
N ASN A 103 3.72 4.35 20.14
CA ASN A 103 3.99 5.76 20.14
C ASN A 103 3.67 6.31 21.54
N THR A 104 4.66 6.94 22.18
CA THR A 104 4.55 7.51 23.52
C THR A 104 4.52 9.05 23.50
N GLU A 105 4.44 9.66 22.32
CA GLU A 105 4.25 11.09 22.17
C GLU A 105 2.82 11.44 22.59
N PRO A 106 2.65 12.29 23.62
CA PRO A 106 1.32 12.62 24.10
C PRO A 106 0.58 13.50 23.10
N GLY A 107 -0.67 13.16 22.83
CA GLY A 107 -1.56 13.88 21.93
C GLY A 107 -2.85 14.29 22.63
N ARG A 108 -3.44 15.41 22.21
CA ARG A 108 -4.74 15.87 22.72
C ARG A 108 -5.78 15.85 21.60
N VAL A 109 -6.71 14.90 21.67
CA VAL A 109 -7.81 14.74 20.72
C VAL A 109 -8.95 15.67 21.12
N LEU A 110 -9.07 16.80 20.43
CA LEU A 110 -10.09 17.81 20.71
C LEU A 110 -11.49 17.34 20.25
N PRO A 111 -12.57 17.91 20.81
CA PRO A 111 -13.93 17.66 20.36
C PRO A 111 -14.10 17.85 18.85
N ALA A 112 -14.80 16.91 18.22
CA ALA A 112 -15.07 16.85 16.77
C ALA A 112 -13.83 16.81 15.87
N LEU A 113 -12.64 16.50 16.40
CA LEU A 113 -11.40 16.33 15.65
C LEU A 113 -10.84 14.92 15.80
N SER A 114 -9.90 14.59 14.92
CA SER A 114 -9.06 13.40 15.01
C SER A 114 -7.59 13.78 15.19
N LEU A 115 -6.83 12.85 15.75
CA LEU A 115 -5.37 12.94 15.83
C LEU A 115 -4.76 11.60 15.47
N ASP A 116 -3.68 11.65 14.70
CA ASP A 116 -2.97 10.47 14.23
C ASP A 116 -1.73 10.22 15.10
N PHE A 117 -1.57 8.96 15.50
CA PHE A 117 -0.44 8.48 16.28
C PHE A 117 0.37 7.54 15.39
N PRO A 118 1.48 8.02 14.79
CA PRO A 118 2.28 7.22 13.87
C PRO A 118 3.00 6.10 14.63
N VAL A 119 3.00 4.90 14.05
CA VAL A 119 3.78 3.74 14.53
C VAL A 119 4.58 3.14 13.38
N LEU A 120 5.86 2.87 13.60
CA LEU A 120 6.70 2.18 12.63
C LEU A 120 6.46 0.67 12.70
N LEU A 121 6.07 0.07 11.58
CA LEU A 121 5.77 -1.35 11.53
C LEU A 121 7.08 -2.16 11.56
N PRO A 122 7.17 -3.22 12.38
CA PRO A 122 8.37 -4.03 12.46
C PRO A 122 8.41 -5.03 11.29
N ALA A 123 9.31 -6.01 11.34
CA ALA A 123 9.36 -7.07 10.35
C ALA A 123 8.01 -7.83 10.26
N PRO A 124 7.59 -8.20 9.04
CA PRO A 124 6.36 -8.94 8.84
C PRO A 124 6.49 -10.39 9.34
N VAL A 125 5.34 -11.03 9.52
CA VAL A 125 5.21 -12.47 9.72
C VAL A 125 4.42 -13.01 8.53
N CYS A 126 5.09 -13.82 7.71
CA CYS A 126 4.51 -14.33 6.46
C CYS A 126 4.17 -15.82 6.48
N SER A 127 4.49 -16.51 7.58
CA SER A 127 4.14 -17.89 7.83
C SER A 127 3.25 -18.04 9.07
N GLY A 128 2.63 -19.21 9.24
CA GLY A 128 1.78 -19.51 10.38
C GLY A 128 0.36 -18.93 10.31
N ASP A 129 -0.40 -19.13 11.38
CA ASP A 129 -1.77 -18.61 11.50
C ASP A 129 -1.75 -17.10 11.82
N ARG A 130 -2.41 -16.34 10.96
CA ARG A 130 -2.50 -14.87 11.01
C ARG A 130 -3.95 -14.40 11.00
N SER A 131 -4.88 -15.27 11.41
CA SER A 131 -6.32 -15.01 11.38
C SER A 131 -6.81 -14.07 12.49
N ALA A 132 -5.99 -13.83 13.52
CA ALA A 132 -6.31 -12.89 14.59
C ALA A 132 -6.42 -11.44 14.06
N SER A 133 -7.37 -10.68 14.62
CA SER A 133 -7.54 -9.26 14.28
C SER A 133 -6.40 -8.41 14.86
N PRO A 134 -6.02 -7.31 14.19
CA PRO A 134 -5.16 -6.30 14.81
C PRO A 134 -5.86 -5.69 16.03
N ILE A 135 -5.06 -5.24 16.99
CA ILE A 135 -5.52 -4.54 18.18
C ILE A 135 -4.74 -3.24 18.37
N VAL A 136 -5.42 -2.22 18.88
CA VAL A 136 -4.82 -0.98 19.37
C VAL A 136 -5.10 -0.90 20.85
N THR A 137 -4.06 -0.69 21.66
CA THR A 137 -4.17 -0.36 23.07
C THR A 137 -3.71 1.06 23.29
N PHE A 138 -4.44 1.87 24.04
CA PHE A 138 -4.01 3.22 24.34
C PHE A 138 -4.42 3.69 25.73
N ASP A 139 -3.61 4.59 26.28
CA ASP A 139 -3.80 5.22 27.58
C ASP A 139 -4.39 6.62 27.38
N TRP A 140 -5.51 6.90 28.04
CA TRP A 140 -6.24 8.16 27.87
C TRP A 140 -6.64 8.80 29.21
N SER A 141 -6.92 10.09 29.16
CA SER A 141 -7.55 10.84 30.26
C SER A 141 -8.50 11.92 29.76
N ALA A 142 -9.56 12.16 30.52
CA ALA A 142 -10.56 13.19 30.29
C ALA A 142 -10.91 13.86 31.64
N GLY A 143 -10.33 15.04 31.88
CA GLY A 143 -10.43 15.69 33.19
C GLY A 143 -9.73 14.87 34.28
N ALA A 144 -10.47 14.39 35.27
CA ALA A 144 -9.94 13.53 36.34
C ALA A 144 -10.05 12.03 36.04
N GLU A 145 -10.77 11.67 34.98
CA GLU A 145 -10.91 10.28 34.55
C GLU A 145 -9.70 9.86 33.74
N THR A 146 -9.20 8.65 34.00
CA THR A 146 -8.07 8.05 33.29
C THR A 146 -8.41 6.60 33.00
N GLY A 147 -8.00 6.09 31.84
CA GLY A 147 -8.27 4.72 31.43
C GLY A 147 -7.24 4.18 30.46
N ARG A 148 -7.33 2.86 30.27
CA ARG A 148 -6.63 2.13 29.21
C ARG A 148 -7.69 1.36 28.43
N SER A 149 -7.69 1.50 27.11
CA SER A 149 -8.64 0.81 26.23
C SER A 149 -7.88 -0.07 25.25
N THR A 150 -8.42 -1.25 24.95
CA THR A 150 -7.94 -2.13 23.88
C THR A 150 -9.08 -2.41 22.91
N VAL A 151 -8.88 -2.10 21.63
CA VAL A 151 -9.92 -2.21 20.60
C VAL A 151 -9.38 -2.83 19.33
N VAL A 152 -10.27 -3.43 18.54
CA VAL A 152 -9.98 -3.74 17.13
C VAL A 152 -10.24 -2.47 16.34
N PRO A 153 -9.22 -1.85 15.71
CA PRO A 153 -9.42 -0.64 14.94
C PRO A 153 -10.19 -0.93 13.65
N ALA A 154 -10.93 0.05 13.16
CA ALA A 154 -11.46 -0.01 11.80
C ALA A 154 -10.33 0.18 10.77
N ASP A 155 -10.43 -0.51 9.64
CA ASP A 155 -9.50 -0.39 8.49
C ASP A 155 -10.30 -0.09 7.22
N PRO A 156 -10.86 1.13 7.08
CA PRO A 156 -11.79 1.45 6.01
C PRO A 156 -11.14 1.42 4.62
N LEU A 157 -9.81 1.59 4.56
CA LEU A 157 -9.04 1.60 3.32
C LEU A 157 -8.36 0.25 3.01
N GLY A 158 -8.52 -0.75 3.88
CA GLY A 158 -7.90 -2.06 3.73
C GLY A 158 -6.37 -2.03 3.77
N ALA A 159 -5.80 -1.07 4.50
CA ALA A 159 -4.36 -0.85 4.63
C ALA A 159 -3.66 -2.12 5.12
N MET A 160 -4.22 -2.85 6.08
CA MET A 160 -3.58 -4.04 6.65
C MET A 160 -3.44 -5.17 5.64
N LYS A 161 -4.49 -5.40 4.85
CA LYS A 161 -4.46 -6.43 3.80
C LYS A 161 -3.41 -6.07 2.75
N ARG A 162 -3.35 -4.81 2.34
CA ARG A 162 -2.36 -4.33 1.36
C ARG A 162 -0.94 -4.46 1.90
N ILE A 163 -0.66 -3.90 3.07
CA ILE A 163 0.67 -3.90 3.69
C ILE A 163 1.17 -5.34 3.86
N ASN A 164 0.35 -6.23 4.42
CA ASN A 164 0.73 -7.63 4.59
C ASN A 164 0.99 -8.34 3.25
N GLY A 165 0.19 -8.04 2.22
CA GLY A 165 0.40 -8.59 0.88
C GLY A 165 1.71 -8.12 0.25
N GLU A 166 2.01 -6.81 0.36
CA GLU A 166 3.25 -6.21 -0.14
C GLU A 166 4.47 -6.73 0.62
N ASP A 167 4.41 -6.75 1.96
CA ASP A 167 5.49 -7.23 2.83
C ASP A 167 5.80 -8.72 2.57
N CYS A 168 4.80 -9.58 2.47
CA CYS A 168 5.02 -11.01 2.25
C CYS A 168 5.42 -11.35 0.82
N LEU A 169 5.01 -10.55 -0.16
CA LEU A 169 5.55 -10.66 -1.50
C LEU A 169 7.04 -10.27 -1.50
N ALA A 170 7.40 -9.17 -0.84
CA ALA A 170 8.78 -8.71 -0.73
C ALA A 170 9.67 -9.75 -0.02
N GLU A 171 9.22 -10.34 1.09
CA GLU A 171 9.94 -11.41 1.78
C GLU A 171 10.13 -12.63 0.87
N SER A 172 9.10 -13.02 0.11
CA SER A 172 9.17 -14.15 -0.81
C SER A 172 10.14 -13.91 -1.96
N VAL A 173 10.16 -12.70 -2.52
CA VAL A 173 11.09 -12.30 -3.59
C VAL A 173 12.52 -12.26 -3.06
N ALA A 174 12.75 -11.58 -1.94
CA ALA A 174 14.06 -11.47 -1.30
C ALA A 174 14.62 -12.83 -0.85
N GLY A 175 13.74 -13.80 -0.58
CA GLY A 175 14.13 -15.18 -0.31
C GLY A 175 14.75 -15.90 -1.52
N ILE A 176 14.52 -15.44 -2.76
CA ILE A 176 14.94 -16.11 -4.00
C ILE A 176 16.00 -15.29 -4.76
N VAL A 177 15.81 -13.97 -4.83
CA VAL A 177 16.69 -13.05 -5.57
C VAL A 177 16.84 -11.75 -4.79
N ASP A 178 18.10 -11.33 -4.62
CA ASP A 178 18.43 -9.98 -4.21
C ASP A 178 18.40 -9.06 -5.44
N ILE A 179 17.51 -8.06 -5.41
CA ILE A 179 17.36 -7.07 -6.46
C ILE A 179 17.84 -5.74 -5.89
N ALA A 180 18.97 -5.25 -6.37
CA ALA A 180 19.57 -4.03 -5.83
C ALA A 180 19.82 -3.01 -6.95
N PRO A 181 19.35 -1.76 -6.79
CA PRO A 181 19.75 -0.68 -7.68
C PRO A 181 21.24 -0.36 -7.53
N ALA A 182 21.82 0.26 -8.56
CA ALA A 182 23.18 0.77 -8.50
C ALA A 182 23.33 1.88 -7.45
N ALA A 183 24.56 2.10 -7.00
CA ALA A 183 24.85 3.16 -6.03
C ALA A 183 24.69 4.57 -6.61
N HIS A 184 24.84 4.71 -7.94
CA HIS A 184 24.86 5.97 -8.65
C HIS A 184 24.07 5.86 -9.96
N LEU A 185 23.37 6.94 -10.30
CA LEU A 185 22.65 7.12 -11.54
C LEU A 185 23.65 7.37 -12.67
N ARG A 186 23.48 6.67 -13.78
CA ARG A 186 24.18 7.03 -15.02
C ARG A 186 23.28 7.94 -15.86
N VAL A 187 23.87 8.97 -16.46
CA VAL A 187 23.16 9.89 -17.35
C VAL A 187 23.98 10.09 -18.61
N ASP A 188 23.35 9.86 -19.75
CA ASP A 188 23.89 10.19 -21.06
C ASP A 188 23.31 11.54 -21.53
N GLY A 189 24.17 12.40 -22.11
CA GLY A 189 23.75 13.72 -22.59
C GLY A 189 23.65 14.77 -21.47
N SER A 190 22.88 15.84 -21.73
CA SER A 190 22.70 16.95 -20.78
C SER A 190 21.42 17.73 -21.05
N GLY A 191 20.89 18.41 -20.03
CA GLY A 191 19.67 19.20 -20.10
C GLY A 191 18.50 18.37 -20.64
N ALA A 192 17.60 19.02 -21.38
CA ALA A 192 16.40 18.38 -21.94
C ALA A 192 16.67 17.22 -22.94
N ALA A 193 17.91 17.02 -23.37
CA ALA A 193 18.29 15.91 -24.25
C ALA A 193 18.92 14.72 -23.50
N SER A 194 19.06 14.80 -22.17
CA SER A 194 19.66 13.72 -21.40
C SER A 194 18.72 12.53 -21.22
N VAL A 195 19.28 11.33 -21.18
CA VAL A 195 18.58 10.10 -20.77
C VAL A 195 19.28 9.57 -19.51
N ALA A 196 18.51 9.25 -18.48
CA ALA A 196 19.03 8.60 -17.29
C ALA A 196 18.92 7.07 -17.43
N HIS A 197 19.81 6.35 -16.76
CA HIS A 197 19.83 4.89 -16.74
C HIS A 197 19.84 4.40 -15.30
N ILE A 198 18.80 3.67 -14.93
CA ILE A 198 18.75 2.97 -13.64
C ILE A 198 19.19 1.54 -13.88
N ASP A 199 20.33 1.18 -13.29
CA ASP A 199 20.87 -0.17 -13.37
C ASP A 199 20.44 -0.97 -12.15
N LEU A 200 19.82 -2.13 -12.37
CA LEU A 200 19.50 -3.08 -11.30
C LEU A 200 20.35 -4.33 -11.45
N SER A 201 20.91 -4.77 -10.33
CA SER A 201 21.56 -6.08 -10.20
C SER A 201 20.56 -7.10 -9.66
N LEU A 202 20.66 -8.34 -10.15
CA LEU A 202 19.85 -9.46 -9.75
C LEU A 202 20.76 -10.62 -9.37
N THR A 203 20.80 -10.93 -8.08
CA THR A 203 21.67 -11.97 -7.52
C THR A 203 20.81 -13.06 -6.89
N PRO A 204 20.76 -14.27 -7.47
CA PRO A 204 20.08 -15.40 -6.83
C PRO A 204 20.65 -15.67 -5.45
N THR A 205 19.78 -15.88 -4.46
CA THR A 205 20.17 -16.15 -3.07
C THR A 205 20.49 -17.63 -2.81
N GLY A 206 20.13 -18.50 -3.76
CA GLY A 206 20.11 -19.95 -3.59
C GLY A 206 18.83 -20.49 -2.93
N GLY A 207 17.84 -19.62 -2.65
CA GLY A 207 16.54 -20.02 -2.12
C GLY A 207 15.72 -20.86 -3.08
N ALA A 208 14.79 -21.65 -2.55
CA ALA A 208 13.91 -22.49 -3.35
C ALA A 208 12.83 -21.68 -4.09
N GLY A 209 12.42 -22.17 -5.27
CA GLY A 209 11.41 -21.52 -6.10
C GLY A 209 12.02 -20.67 -7.21
N SER A 210 11.18 -19.84 -7.82
CA SER A 210 11.61 -18.87 -8.83
C SER A 210 10.76 -17.60 -8.77
N VAL A 211 11.33 -16.49 -9.23
CA VAL A 211 10.65 -15.21 -9.43
C VAL A 211 10.66 -14.90 -10.91
N VAL A 212 9.48 -14.64 -11.48
CA VAL A 212 9.33 -14.04 -12.80
C VAL A 212 9.09 -12.56 -12.62
N ILE A 213 9.90 -11.72 -13.26
CA ILE A 213 9.77 -10.27 -13.32
C ILE A 213 9.21 -9.94 -14.71
N ASP A 214 7.92 -9.65 -14.76
CA ASP A 214 7.20 -9.41 -16.00
C ASP A 214 7.60 -8.06 -16.61
N GLY A 215 7.82 -7.05 -15.77
CA GLY A 215 8.29 -5.75 -16.18
C GLY A 215 8.32 -4.74 -15.04
N VAL A 216 8.75 -3.53 -15.37
CA VAL A 216 8.79 -2.37 -14.46
C VAL A 216 7.78 -1.33 -14.95
N GLY A 217 6.93 -0.84 -14.06
CA GLY A 217 5.99 0.24 -14.37
C GLY A 217 6.62 1.64 -14.19
N PRO A 218 6.04 2.68 -14.80
CA PRO A 218 6.47 4.06 -14.60
C PRO A 218 6.08 4.56 -13.21
N THR A 219 6.67 5.68 -12.80
CA THR A 219 6.31 6.43 -11.61
C THR A 219 5.93 7.87 -11.98
N THR A 220 5.58 8.70 -10.99
CA THR A 220 5.40 10.15 -11.20
C THR A 220 6.65 10.80 -11.78
N LEU A 221 7.83 10.33 -11.36
CA LEU A 221 9.12 10.94 -11.67
C LEU A 221 9.82 10.27 -12.86
N LEU A 222 9.61 8.96 -13.04
CA LEU A 222 10.41 8.14 -13.95
C LEU A 222 9.50 7.46 -14.97
N ALA A 223 9.74 7.72 -16.26
CA ALA A 223 9.03 7.08 -17.36
C ALA A 223 10.02 6.41 -18.33
N PRO A 224 9.60 5.37 -19.07
CA PRO A 224 10.42 4.79 -20.12
C PRO A 224 10.82 5.82 -21.17
N ALA A 225 12.11 5.83 -21.53
CA ALA A 225 12.59 6.60 -22.65
C ALA A 225 11.85 6.23 -23.95
N GLY A 226 11.64 7.20 -24.83
CA GLY A 226 10.95 6.98 -26.11
C GLY A 226 9.43 6.76 -26.00
N GLY A 227 8.81 7.09 -24.86
CA GLY A 227 7.36 7.16 -24.70
C GLY A 227 6.64 5.81 -24.51
N ALA A 228 7.35 4.74 -24.17
CA ALA A 228 6.73 3.47 -23.82
C ALA A 228 5.95 3.58 -22.48
N LEU A 229 4.95 2.71 -22.30
CA LEU A 229 4.10 2.72 -21.10
C LEU A 229 4.73 2.00 -19.90
N SER A 230 5.74 1.16 -20.12
CA SER A 230 6.46 0.37 -19.11
C SER A 230 7.74 -0.21 -19.71
N TRP A 231 8.63 -0.78 -18.88
CA TRP A 231 9.77 -1.60 -19.32
C TRP A 231 9.38 -3.09 -19.26
N PRO A 232 9.02 -3.74 -20.38
CA PRO A 232 8.76 -5.18 -20.41
C PRO A 232 10.06 -5.97 -20.29
N LEU A 233 10.08 -7.01 -19.46
CA LEU A 233 11.29 -7.81 -19.21
C LEU A 233 11.08 -9.30 -19.50
N ALA A 234 10.07 -9.93 -18.87
CA ALA A 234 9.87 -11.38 -18.86
C ALA A 234 11.11 -12.18 -18.39
N LEU A 235 11.74 -11.71 -17.32
CA LEU A 235 12.95 -12.32 -16.75
C LEU A 235 12.59 -13.32 -15.65
N ALA A 236 13.04 -14.57 -15.76
CA ALA A 236 12.90 -15.56 -14.71
C ALA A 236 14.24 -15.75 -13.97
N VAL A 237 14.19 -15.74 -12.65
CA VAL A 237 15.35 -15.95 -11.77
C VAL A 237 15.04 -17.08 -10.79
N ASP A 238 15.95 -18.04 -10.69
CA ASP A 238 15.93 -19.16 -9.75
C ASP A 238 17.32 -19.42 -9.15
N ALA A 239 17.44 -20.41 -8.27
CA ALA A 239 18.70 -20.75 -7.63
C ALA A 239 19.83 -21.19 -8.59
N ALA A 240 19.49 -21.66 -9.80
CA ALA A 240 20.48 -22.11 -10.79
C ALA A 240 20.93 -20.98 -11.74
N SER A 241 20.24 -19.84 -11.69
CA SER A 241 20.56 -18.67 -12.49
C SER A 241 21.92 -18.09 -12.11
N ALA A 242 22.63 -17.50 -13.08
CA ALA A 242 23.80 -16.68 -12.79
C ALA A 242 23.36 -15.27 -12.37
N PRO A 243 24.17 -14.54 -11.56
CA PRO A 243 23.94 -13.11 -11.35
C PRO A 243 23.83 -12.37 -12.69
N SER A 244 22.91 -11.42 -12.76
CA SER A 244 22.62 -10.66 -13.97
C SER A 244 22.31 -9.20 -13.64
N SER A 245 22.21 -8.37 -14.67
CA SER A 245 21.84 -6.96 -14.54
C SER A 245 20.84 -6.57 -15.61
N LEU A 246 20.01 -5.58 -15.31
CA LEU A 246 19.14 -4.91 -16.27
C LEU A 246 19.34 -3.41 -16.17
N THR A 247 19.12 -2.72 -17.28
CA THR A 247 19.18 -1.26 -17.35
C THR A 247 17.82 -0.76 -17.80
N LEU A 248 17.28 0.21 -17.07
CA LEU A 248 16.06 0.94 -17.42
C LEU A 248 16.47 2.28 -18.00
N ASP A 249 16.19 2.53 -19.27
CA ASP A 249 16.37 3.85 -19.87
C ASP A 249 15.18 4.74 -19.50
N VAL A 250 15.47 5.91 -18.91
CA VAL A 250 14.50 6.75 -18.23
C VAL A 250 14.50 8.18 -18.78
N GLU A 251 13.30 8.70 -18.99
CA GLU A 251 13.00 10.12 -19.17
C GLU A 251 12.13 10.61 -18.00
N PRO A 252 12.08 11.93 -17.72
CA PRO A 252 11.20 12.45 -16.68
C PRO A 252 9.74 12.13 -17.01
N GLY A 253 9.04 11.50 -16.06
CA GLY A 253 7.61 11.23 -16.22
C GLY A 253 6.78 12.52 -16.27
N ARG A 254 7.30 13.58 -15.63
CA ARG A 254 6.71 14.92 -15.50
C ARG A 254 7.82 15.95 -15.31
N CYS A 255 7.56 17.19 -15.72
CA CYS A 255 8.47 18.33 -15.54
C CYS A 255 7.79 19.54 -14.86
N GLU A 256 6.69 19.32 -14.15
CA GLU A 256 6.05 20.34 -13.34
C GLU A 256 6.68 20.41 -11.94
N PRO A 257 7.27 21.55 -11.52
CA PRO A 257 7.96 21.67 -10.23
C PRO A 257 7.11 21.26 -9.03
N HIS A 258 5.82 21.61 -9.02
CA HIS A 258 4.91 21.26 -7.94
C HIS A 258 4.69 19.75 -7.83
N VAL A 259 4.61 19.05 -8.97
CA VAL A 259 4.39 17.60 -8.96
C VAL A 259 5.62 16.87 -8.46
N ILE A 260 6.82 17.34 -8.82
CA ILE A 260 8.07 16.75 -8.36
C ILE A 260 8.29 17.02 -6.87
N ALA A 261 8.03 18.25 -6.40
CA ALA A 261 8.20 18.63 -5.00
C ALA A 261 7.24 17.90 -4.04
N GLU A 262 6.02 17.58 -4.49
CA GLU A 262 5.03 16.86 -3.69
C GLU A 262 5.08 15.34 -3.86
N ASP A 263 5.95 14.82 -4.72
CA ASP A 263 6.07 13.39 -4.91
C ASP A 263 6.66 12.69 -3.66
N LYS A 264 6.07 11.54 -3.30
CA LYS A 264 6.48 10.72 -2.14
C LYS A 264 6.99 9.33 -2.52
N ARG A 265 6.76 8.87 -3.75
CA ARG A 265 6.97 7.46 -4.16
C ARG A 265 7.63 7.28 -5.52
N GLY A 266 8.02 8.35 -6.19
CA GLY A 266 8.53 8.39 -7.55
C GLY A 266 9.86 7.66 -7.73
N THR A 267 10.60 7.44 -6.64
CA THR A 267 11.84 6.65 -6.61
C THR A 267 11.64 5.24 -6.04
N TYR A 268 10.41 4.73 -6.04
CA TYR A 268 10.10 3.33 -5.76
C TYR A 268 9.67 2.68 -7.07
N LEU A 269 10.53 1.87 -7.66
CA LEU A 269 10.26 1.19 -8.93
C LEU A 269 9.21 0.08 -8.71
N PRO A 270 8.06 0.12 -9.38
CA PRO A 270 7.05 -0.92 -9.28
C PRO A 270 7.38 -2.08 -10.24
N LEU A 271 7.97 -3.15 -9.71
CA LEU A 271 8.21 -4.38 -10.46
C LEU A 271 6.97 -5.27 -10.38
N THR A 272 6.42 -5.68 -11.51
CA THR A 272 5.39 -6.72 -11.54
C THR A 272 6.09 -8.07 -11.48
N VAL A 273 5.80 -8.85 -10.44
CA VAL A 273 6.48 -10.11 -10.17
C VAL A 273 5.49 -11.25 -9.90
N THR A 274 5.91 -12.47 -10.21
CA THR A 274 5.21 -13.71 -9.88
C THR A 274 6.18 -14.70 -9.23
N VAL A 275 5.85 -15.17 -8.02
CA VAL A 275 6.64 -16.14 -7.25
C VAL A 275 6.09 -17.55 -7.42
N GLN A 276 6.96 -18.49 -7.79
CA GLN A 276 6.65 -19.91 -7.98
C GLN A 276 7.28 -20.78 -6.88
N PRO A 277 6.68 -21.92 -6.50
CA PRO A 277 5.50 -22.56 -7.11
C PRO A 277 4.15 -22.06 -6.57
N ALA A 278 4.15 -21.11 -5.62
CA ALA A 278 2.93 -20.63 -4.99
C ALA A 278 2.00 -19.86 -5.96
N GLY A 279 2.51 -19.39 -7.09
CA GLY A 279 1.76 -18.63 -8.09
C GLY A 279 1.29 -17.27 -7.58
N VAL A 280 1.99 -16.70 -6.58
CA VAL A 280 1.63 -15.41 -5.99
C VAL A 280 2.17 -14.30 -6.88
N SER A 281 1.28 -13.46 -7.40
CA SER A 281 1.64 -12.33 -8.24
C SER A 281 1.29 -11.00 -7.57
N GLY A 282 2.09 -9.97 -7.80
CA GLY A 282 1.85 -8.63 -7.29
C GLY A 282 2.92 -7.63 -7.68
N THR A 283 2.87 -6.44 -7.08
CA THR A 283 3.85 -5.38 -7.29
C THR A 283 4.86 -5.36 -6.17
N TYR A 284 6.13 -5.59 -6.50
CA TYR A 284 7.27 -5.39 -5.62
C TYR A 284 7.80 -3.97 -5.83
N TYR A 285 7.72 -3.13 -4.79
CA TYR A 285 8.20 -1.75 -4.84
C TYR A 285 9.66 -1.69 -4.40
N LEU A 286 10.58 -1.63 -5.36
CA LEU A 286 12.01 -1.53 -5.11
C LEU A 286 12.41 -0.06 -4.87
N PRO A 287 12.86 0.32 -3.67
CA PRO A 287 13.39 1.67 -3.45
C PRO A 287 14.73 1.86 -4.16
N LEU A 288 14.95 3.03 -4.75
CA LEU A 288 16.30 3.48 -5.08
C LEU A 288 17.08 3.79 -3.79
N GLY A 289 18.40 3.63 -3.83
CA GLY A 289 19.27 4.03 -2.72
C GLY A 289 19.30 5.55 -2.52
N ASP A 290 19.66 6.02 -1.32
CA ASP A 290 19.62 7.47 -1.00
C ASP A 290 20.48 8.33 -1.92
N ALA A 291 21.66 7.83 -2.33
CA ALA A 291 22.56 8.53 -3.24
C ALA A 291 21.98 8.65 -4.65
N GLU A 292 21.60 7.51 -5.25
CA GLU A 292 20.95 7.47 -6.57
C GLU A 292 19.64 8.27 -6.59
N LYS A 293 18.83 8.20 -5.51
CA LYS A 293 17.64 9.03 -5.33
C LYS A 293 17.96 10.52 -5.39
N ALA A 294 18.99 10.97 -4.68
CA ALA A 294 19.40 12.37 -4.73
C ALA A 294 19.87 12.80 -6.13
N GLU A 295 20.60 11.92 -6.82
CA GLU A 295 21.06 12.13 -8.19
C GLU A 295 19.89 12.18 -9.19
N VAL A 296 18.84 11.37 -9.01
CA VAL A 296 17.59 11.46 -9.78
C VAL A 296 16.95 12.84 -9.62
N TYR A 297 16.86 13.39 -8.40
CA TYR A 297 16.30 14.73 -8.22
C TYR A 297 17.18 15.82 -8.84
N SER A 298 18.51 15.69 -8.77
CA SER A 298 19.44 16.60 -9.45
C SER A 298 19.27 16.54 -10.97
N TRP A 299 19.20 15.33 -11.52
CA TRP A 299 18.99 15.11 -12.95
C TRP A 299 17.65 15.67 -13.42
N LEU A 300 16.56 15.47 -12.67
CA LEU A 300 15.26 16.05 -12.97
C LEU A 300 15.30 17.58 -12.99
N ALA A 301 16.02 18.20 -12.05
CA ALA A 301 16.19 19.65 -12.03
C ALA A 301 16.92 20.15 -13.27
N ASP A 302 18.02 19.50 -13.65
CA ASP A 302 18.80 19.88 -14.83
C ASP A 302 18.04 19.62 -16.14
N HIS A 303 17.37 18.47 -16.26
CA HIS A 303 16.62 18.08 -17.45
C HIS A 303 15.41 18.98 -17.69
N CYS A 304 14.63 19.24 -16.64
CA CYS A 304 13.42 20.06 -16.71
C CYS A 304 13.71 21.58 -16.60
N GLY A 305 14.98 21.97 -16.39
CA GLY A 305 15.40 23.37 -16.35
C GLY A 305 14.99 24.13 -15.09
N PHE A 306 14.87 23.45 -13.94
CA PHE A 306 14.61 24.11 -12.66
C PHE A 306 15.90 24.75 -12.13
N GLY A 307 15.78 25.96 -11.55
CA GLY A 307 16.92 26.62 -10.91
C GLY A 307 17.88 27.35 -11.88
N ALA A 308 17.67 27.27 -13.19
CA ALA A 308 18.26 28.23 -14.11
C ALA A 308 17.58 29.60 -13.88
N SER A 309 18.30 30.54 -13.27
CA SER A 309 17.90 31.95 -13.35
C SER A 309 18.03 32.41 -14.81
N PRO A 310 17.06 33.17 -15.36
CA PRO A 310 17.19 33.74 -16.70
C PRO A 310 18.40 34.68 -16.80
#